data_AF-A0A485A0H3-F1
#
_entry.id   AF-A0A485A0H3-F1
#
_cell.length_a   1.000
_cell.length_b   1.000
_cell.length_c   1.000
_cell.angle_alpha   90.00
_cell.angle_beta   90.00
_cell.angle_gamma   90.00
#
_symmetry.space_group_name_H-M   'P 1'
#
loop_
_entity.id
_entity.type
_entity.pdbx_description
1 polymer ?
#
loop_
_entity_poly.entity_id
_entity_poly.type
_entity_poly.pdbx_seq_one_letter_code
_entity_poly.pdbx_strand_id
1 'polypeptide(L)'
;MPSLEDPYFSRSVVYICEHNENGTMGVVINKPLEQLTVEEVLSKLHIDPIPKVSRLHLECPVFDGGPLAEDRGFILHTPAAKILIQHSDC
;
A
#
# COMPACT_ATOMS: atom_id res chain seq x y z
N MET A 1 16.95 11.15 7.17
CA MET A 1 18.27 11.63 7.66
C MET A 1 18.28 11.62 9.18
N PRO A 2 19.39 11.29 9.85
CA PRO A 2 19.49 11.35 11.32
C PRO A 2 19.23 12.75 11.89
N SER A 3 19.51 13.80 11.11
CA SER A 3 19.26 15.20 11.45
C SER A 3 17.90 15.72 10.98
N LEU A 4 17.04 14.88 10.40
CA LEU A 4 15.71 15.33 9.98
C LEU A 4 14.81 15.47 11.21
N GLU A 5 14.44 16.71 11.50
CA GLU A 5 13.65 17.07 12.69
C GLU A 5 12.16 16.77 12.53
N ASP A 6 11.68 16.64 11.29
CA ASP A 6 10.28 16.31 11.04
C ASP A 6 9.98 14.89 11.57
N PRO A 7 9.12 14.75 12.61
CA PRO A 7 8.80 13.45 13.19
C PRO A 7 8.10 12.53 12.18
N TYR A 8 7.37 13.12 11.22
CA TYR A 8 6.62 12.38 10.22
C TYR A 8 7.55 11.68 9.22
N PHE A 9 8.65 12.31 8.82
CA PHE A 9 9.62 11.72 7.88
C PHE A 9 10.91 11.22 8.54
N SER A 10 11.04 11.38 9.86
CA SER A 10 12.18 10.85 10.59
C SER A 10 12.24 9.33 10.41
N ARG A 11 13.41 8.85 9.97
CA ARG A 11 13.71 7.44 9.67
C ARG A 11 12.73 6.78 8.68
N SER A 12 12.00 7.55 7.87
CA SER A 12 11.13 6.99 6.83
C SER A 12 11.92 6.62 5.57
N VAL A 13 11.47 5.56 4.90
CA VAL A 13 11.82 5.21 3.54
C VAL A 13 10.61 5.51 2.67
N VAL A 14 10.77 6.39 1.70
CA VAL A 14 9.71 6.81 0.78
C VAL A 14 9.96 6.20 -0.60
N TYR A 15 8.98 5.48 -1.12
CA TYR A 15 8.96 5.01 -2.49
C TYR A 15 8.34 6.09 -3.39
N ILE A 16 9.09 6.58 -4.37
CA ILE A 16 8.60 7.60 -5.31
C ILE A 16 7.81 6.93 -6.43
N CYS A 17 6.53 7.27 -6.52
CA CYS A 17 5.61 6.74 -7.53
C CYS A 17 5.56 7.64 -8.77
N GLU A 18 5.59 8.95 -8.57
CA GLU A 18 5.53 9.94 -9.65
C GLU A 18 6.38 11.16 -9.30
N HIS A 19 7.02 11.73 -10.31
CA HIS A 19 7.78 12.97 -10.21
C HIS A 19 7.65 13.78 -11.50
N ASN A 20 7.14 15.00 -11.40
CA ASN A 20 6.94 15.92 -12.50
C ASN A 20 7.11 17.39 -12.04
N GLU A 21 6.85 18.35 -12.93
CA GLU A 21 6.98 19.79 -12.64
C GLU A 21 6.03 20.28 -11.52
N ASN A 22 4.92 19.58 -11.30
CA ASN A 22 3.95 19.88 -10.24
C ASN A 22 4.35 19.30 -8.88
N GLY A 23 5.42 18.49 -8.81
CA GLY A 23 5.97 17.94 -7.59
C GLY A 23 6.19 16.42 -7.64
N THR A 24 6.22 15.82 -6.45
CA THR A 24 6.56 14.40 -6.27
C THR A 24 5.50 13.72 -5.41
N MET A 25 4.97 12.61 -5.91
CA MET A 25 4.12 11.70 -5.14
C MET A 25 4.95 10.50 -4.70
N GLY A 26 4.92 10.20 -3.41
CA GLY A 26 5.55 9.00 -2.87
C GLY A 26 4.77 8.47 -1.67
N VAL A 27 5.05 7.22 -1.33
CA VAL A 27 4.44 6.52 -0.20
C VAL A 27 5.52 6.03 0.76
N VAL A 28 5.30 6.18 2.07
CA VAL A 28 6.19 5.64 3.09
C VAL A 28 5.98 4.13 3.20
N ILE A 29 7.08 3.35 3.21
CA ILE A 29 7.01 1.87 3.14
C ILE A 29 7.54 1.16 4.39
N ASN A 30 7.96 1.89 5.42
CA ASN A 30 8.63 1.32 6.60
C ASN A 30 8.06 1.80 7.94
N LYS A 31 6.84 2.34 7.94
CA LYS A 31 6.10 2.75 9.14
C LYS A 31 4.79 1.95 9.24
N PRO A 32 4.79 0.78 9.91
CA PRO A 32 3.56 0.01 10.10
C PRO A 32 2.62 0.70 11.08
N LEU A 33 1.31 0.54 10.86
CA LEU A 33 0.26 0.91 11.79
C LEU A 33 -0.03 -0.29 12.69
N GLU A 34 0.38 -0.20 13.96
CA GLU A 34 0.31 -1.29 14.94
C GLU A 34 -1.12 -1.80 15.21
N GLN A 35 -2.15 -0.99 14.92
CA GLN A 35 -3.55 -1.27 15.22
C GLN A 35 -4.43 -1.33 13.97
N LEU A 36 -3.82 -1.54 12.79
CA LEU A 36 -4.55 -1.67 11.54
C LEU A 36 -3.99 -2.79 10.68
N THR A 37 -4.76 -3.86 10.51
CA THR A 37 -4.43 -4.98 9.62
C THR A 37 -5.12 -4.85 8.27
N VAL A 38 -4.63 -5.61 7.27
CA VAL A 38 -5.29 -5.70 5.96
C VAL A 38 -6.71 -6.24 6.10
N GLU A 39 -6.94 -7.22 6.97
CA GLU A 39 -8.28 -7.77 7.25
C GLU A 39 -9.26 -6.70 7.75
N GLU A 40 -8.82 -5.86 8.68
CA GLU A 40 -9.65 -4.79 9.24
C GLU A 40 -10.01 -3.74 8.19
N VAL A 41 -9.07 -3.39 7.31
CA VAL A 41 -9.33 -2.46 6.20
C VAL A 41 -10.35 -3.06 5.22
N LEU A 42 -10.16 -4.32 4.80
CA LEU A 42 -11.09 -4.99 3.89
C LEU A 42 -12.49 -5.10 4.51
N SER A 43 -12.57 -5.41 5.80
CA SER A 43 -13.83 -5.50 6.54
C SER A 43 -14.57 -4.16 6.58
N LYS A 44 -13.85 -3.05 6.83
CA LYS A 44 -14.41 -1.69 6.80
C LYS A 44 -14.92 -1.28 5.41
N LEU A 45 -14.32 -1.82 4.35
CA LEU A 45 -14.74 -1.60 2.96
C LEU A 45 -15.80 -2.59 2.48
N HIS A 46 -16.25 -3.51 3.35
CA HIS A 46 -17.18 -4.60 3.00
C HIS A 46 -16.69 -5.46 1.83
N ILE A 47 -15.39 -5.76 1.79
CA ILE A 47 -14.76 -6.62 0.79
C ILE A 47 -14.51 -7.99 1.40
N ASP A 48 -15.26 -9.00 0.95
CA ASP A 48 -15.06 -10.38 1.40
C ASP A 48 -13.81 -11.01 0.75
N PRO A 49 -12.89 -11.57 1.55
CA PRO A 49 -11.71 -12.22 1.02
C PRO A 49 -12.07 -13.53 0.28
N ILE A 50 -11.36 -13.79 -0.81
CA ILE A 50 -11.54 -15.02 -1.60
C ILE A 50 -11.06 -16.22 -0.76
N PRO A 51 -11.76 -17.38 -0.77
CA PRO A 51 -11.43 -18.53 0.08
C PRO A 51 -10.00 -19.11 -0.04
N LYS A 52 -9.26 -18.73 -1.10
CA LYS A 52 -7.89 -19.19 -1.37
C LYS A 52 -6.80 -18.27 -0.80
N VAL A 53 -7.16 -17.17 -0.15
CA VAL A 53 -6.19 -16.25 0.46
C VAL A 53 -5.69 -16.84 1.78
N SER A 54 -4.38 -16.92 1.94
CA SER A 54 -3.76 -17.35 3.21
C SER A 54 -4.10 -16.34 4.31
N ARG A 55 -4.55 -16.83 5.48
CA ARG A 55 -4.80 -15.99 6.68
C ARG A 55 -3.58 -15.16 7.08
N LEU A 56 -2.38 -15.71 6.88
CA LEU A 56 -1.11 -15.02 7.15
C LEU A 56 -0.94 -13.70 6.38
N HIS A 57 -1.59 -13.54 5.22
CA HIS A 57 -1.53 -12.29 4.46
C HIS A 57 -2.55 -11.24 4.94
N LEU A 58 -3.64 -11.68 5.59
CA LEU A 58 -4.70 -10.80 6.09
C LEU A 58 -4.32 -10.15 7.44
N GLU A 59 -3.53 -10.85 8.24
CA GLU A 59 -2.99 -10.37 9.52
C GLU A 59 -1.79 -9.41 9.34
N CYS A 60 -1.36 -9.16 8.11
CA CYS A 60 -0.25 -8.25 7.82
C CYS A 60 -0.62 -6.80 8.21
N PRO A 61 0.32 -6.02 8.80
CA PRO A 61 0.07 -4.63 9.11
C PRO A 61 -0.10 -3.79 7.84
N VAL A 62 -0.97 -2.80 7.92
CA VAL A 62 -1.05 -1.70 6.96
C VAL A 62 0.03 -0.68 7.31
N PHE A 63 0.54 0.02 6.31
CA PHE A 63 1.59 1.02 6.49
C PHE A 63 0.99 2.43 6.42
N ASP A 64 1.52 3.32 7.26
CA ASP A 64 1.25 4.75 7.16
C ASP A 64 1.95 5.29 5.90
N GLY A 65 1.16 5.71 4.91
CA GLY A 65 1.63 6.06 3.58
C GLY A 65 2.12 7.50 3.43
N GLY A 66 1.72 8.41 4.30
CA GLY A 66 1.97 9.85 4.14
C GLY A 66 0.93 10.71 4.85
N PRO A 67 1.23 11.98 5.16
CA PRO A 67 0.35 12.85 5.93
C PRO A 67 -0.77 13.47 5.07
N LEU A 68 -0.89 13.00 3.83
CA LEU A 68 -1.82 13.52 2.82
C LEU A 68 -2.72 12.38 2.36
N ALA A 69 -4.00 12.71 2.10
CA ALA A 69 -5.00 11.78 1.59
C ALA A 69 -5.15 10.50 2.43
N GLU A 70 -5.24 10.65 3.76
CA GLU A 70 -5.45 9.55 4.72
C GLU A 70 -6.75 8.76 4.48
N ASP A 71 -7.70 9.34 3.74
CA ASP A 71 -8.94 8.69 3.32
C ASP A 71 -8.76 7.74 2.12
N ARG A 72 -7.57 7.69 1.52
CA ARG A 72 -7.25 6.88 0.34
C ARG A 72 -6.20 5.83 0.63
N GLY A 73 -6.50 4.59 0.29
CA GLY A 73 -5.55 3.48 0.36
C GLY A 73 -4.79 3.30 -0.95
N PHE A 74 -3.48 3.05 -0.85
CA PHE A 74 -2.62 2.66 -1.97
C PHE A 74 -2.13 1.22 -1.77
N ILE A 75 -2.18 0.40 -2.82
CA ILE A 75 -1.69 -0.98 -2.80
C ILE A 75 -0.43 -1.06 -3.64
N LEU A 76 0.72 -1.20 -2.99
CA LEU A 76 2.00 -1.47 -3.66
C LEU A 76 2.21 -2.98 -3.72
N HIS A 77 2.23 -3.53 -4.93
CA HIS A 77 2.41 -4.96 -5.15
C HIS A 77 3.30 -5.21 -6.37
N THR A 78 3.89 -6.40 -6.44
CA THR A 78 4.58 -6.84 -7.66
C THR A 78 3.58 -6.97 -8.81
N PRO A 79 3.95 -6.67 -10.07
CA PRO A 79 3.05 -6.81 -11.20
C PRO A 79 2.39 -8.19 -11.21
N ALA A 80 1.06 -8.22 -11.17
CA ALA A 80 0.33 -9.47 -11.34
C ALA A 80 0.66 -10.00 -12.73
N ALA A 81 1.09 -11.26 -12.83
CA ALA A 81 1.34 -11.88 -14.11
C ALA A 81 0.09 -11.72 -14.98
N LYS A 82 0.22 -11.02 -16.12
CA LYS A 82 -0.80 -11.04 -17.17
C LYS A 82 -0.91 -12.49 -17.60
N ILE A 83 -1.92 -13.20 -17.10
CA ILE A 83 -2.39 -14.40 -17.79
C ILE A 83 -2.96 -13.86 -19.10
N LEU A 84 -2.17 -13.98 -20.17
CA LEU A 84 -2.62 -13.72 -21.53
C LEU A 84 -3.70 -14.76 -21.84
N ILE A 85 -4.94 -14.47 -21.47
CA ILE A 85 -6.09 -15.11 -22.10
C ILE A 85 -6.15 -14.49 -23.49
N GLN A 86 -5.37 -15.03 -24.42
CA GLN A 86 -5.69 -14.91 -25.83
C GLN A 86 -7.05 -15.60 -26.00
N HIS A 87 -8.11 -14.80 -25.97
CA HIS A 87 -9.32 -15.15 -26.69
C HIS A 87 -8.94 -15.13 -28.17
N SER A 88 -8.40 -16.24 -28.63
CA SER A 88 -8.40 -16.62 -30.03
C SER A 88 -9.84 -17.02 -30.35
N ASP A 89 -10.48 -16.22 -31.20
CA ASP A 89 -11.76 -16.55 -31.82
C ASP A 89 -11.76 -18.00 -32.32
N CYS A 90 -12.79 -18.75 -31.90
CA CYS A 90 -13.34 -19.92 -32.59
C CYS A 90 -14.85 -19.90 -32.37
#